data_AF-A0AA36H867-F1
#
_entry.id   AF-A0AA36H867-F1
#
_cell.length_a   1.000
_cell.length_b   1.000
_cell.length_c   1.000
_cell.angle_alpha   90.00
_cell.angle_beta   90.00
_cell.angle_gamma   90.00
#
_symmetry.space_group_name_H-M   'P 1'
#
loop_
_entity.id
_entity.type
_entity.pdbx_description
1 polymer ?
#
loop_
_entity_poly.entity_id
_entity_poly.type
_entity_poly.pdbx_seq_one_letter_code
_entity_poly.pdbx_strand_id
1 'polypeptide(L)'
;MVNCSLCEKRIPQRSLLSRSSRSKLHNAIFVSTLNRFTSIPQELMETYFSKSLCVTHFIHSAQNLLAEVVVSGGKISRTLEDAAYITAVDIHDDIVDSLNLEIGSFATDVTIDKNDVCRYLNFYMKKYFGSNGWTVPHKDDQQQQPEHTQEEGSASLKSESTEEMELLEETDPFLLNEYFVVQGKKLLELFHITRCGCTSDSEAGVVRLTYEESMPVITYFTAGMFPEKRRWEGKEDT
;
A
#
# COMPACT_ATOMS: atom_id res chain seq x y z
N MET A 1 -1.23 -13.58 20.62
CA MET A 1 -1.47 -12.53 19.60
C MET A 1 -0.51 -11.38 19.88
N VAL A 2 -0.01 -10.71 18.84
CA VAL A 2 0.96 -9.62 18.97
C VAL A 2 0.49 -8.44 18.11
N ASN A 3 0.64 -7.21 18.58
CA ASN A 3 0.26 -6.03 17.80
C ASN A 3 1.32 -5.74 16.74
N CYS A 4 0.88 -5.38 15.53
CA CYS A 4 1.78 -4.86 14.50
C CYS A 4 2.43 -3.57 14.99
N SER A 5 3.74 -3.43 14.88
CA SER A 5 4.40 -2.17 15.28
C SER A 5 4.21 -1.01 14.29
N LEU A 6 3.56 -1.23 13.15
CA LEU A 6 3.30 -0.18 12.15
C LEU A 6 1.81 0.21 12.08
N CYS A 7 0.88 -0.75 12.08
CA CYS A 7 -0.56 -0.47 12.03
C CYS A 7 -1.32 -0.82 13.33
N GLU A 8 -0.64 -1.28 14.38
CA GLU A 8 -1.21 -1.63 15.70
C GLU A 8 -2.27 -2.75 15.70
N LYS A 9 -2.67 -3.25 14.53
CA LYS A 9 -3.63 -4.37 14.38
C LYS A 9 -3.12 -5.62 15.10
N ARG A 10 -4.04 -6.36 15.73
CA ARG A 10 -3.75 -7.64 16.39
C ARG A 10 -3.45 -8.73 15.37
N ILE A 11 -2.25 -9.30 15.44
CA ILE A 11 -1.79 -10.35 14.52
C ILE A 11 -1.81 -11.72 15.23
N PRO A 12 -2.34 -12.77 14.59
CA PRO A 12 -2.13 -14.15 15.02
C PRO A 12 -0.65 -14.49 15.00
N GLN A 13 -0.14 -15.15 16.05
CA GLN A 13 1.30 -15.41 16.20
C GLN A 13 1.90 -16.24 15.04
N ARG A 14 1.07 -17.06 14.37
CA ARG A 14 1.40 -17.82 13.15
C ARG A 14 1.67 -16.95 11.90
N SER A 15 1.20 -15.71 11.90
CA SER A 15 1.35 -14.76 10.79
C SER A 15 2.55 -13.82 10.99
N LEU A 16 3.31 -14.01 12.06
CA LEU A 16 4.58 -13.34 12.28
C LEU A 16 5.69 -14.07 11.52
N LEU A 17 6.55 -13.34 10.83
CA LEU A 17 7.79 -13.91 10.30
C LEU A 17 8.72 -14.20 11.49
N SER A 18 9.09 -15.48 11.65
CA SER A 18 9.97 -15.97 12.72
C SER A 18 11.37 -15.37 12.61
N ARG A 19 12.01 -14.99 13.72
CA ARG A 19 13.38 -14.39 13.87
C ARG A 19 14.54 -15.29 13.40
N SER A 20 14.42 -15.89 12.22
CA SER A 20 15.47 -16.60 11.50
C SER A 20 16.35 -15.63 10.70
N SER A 21 17.53 -16.06 10.24
CA SER A 21 18.36 -15.29 9.31
C SER A 21 17.57 -14.85 8.07
N ARG A 22 16.69 -15.72 7.56
CA ARG A 22 15.77 -15.40 6.46
C ARG A 22 14.83 -14.24 6.78
N SER A 23 14.31 -14.17 8.00
CA SER A 23 13.47 -13.04 8.42
C SER A 23 14.28 -11.76 8.64
N LYS A 24 15.54 -11.84 9.05
CA LYS A 24 16.40 -10.65 9.13
C LYS A 24 16.57 -10.01 7.75
N LEU A 25 16.87 -10.81 6.72
CA LEU A 25 17.00 -10.32 5.34
C LEU A 25 15.68 -9.73 4.82
N HIS A 26 14.55 -10.42 5.06
CA HIS A 26 13.24 -9.89 4.69
C HIS A 26 12.91 -8.59 5.42
N ASN A 27 13.24 -8.47 6.72
CA ASN A 27 13.04 -7.24 7.48
C ASN A 27 13.93 -6.11 6.96
N ALA A 28 15.18 -6.39 6.62
CA ALA A 28 16.10 -5.41 6.06
C ALA A 28 15.56 -4.86 4.73
N ILE A 29 15.19 -5.74 3.80
CA ILE A 29 14.59 -5.37 2.50
C ILE A 29 13.28 -4.61 2.71
N PHE A 30 12.45 -5.05 3.65
CA PHE A 30 11.19 -4.37 3.97
C PHE A 30 11.42 -2.94 4.46
N VAL A 31 12.28 -2.74 5.47
CA VAL A 31 12.50 -1.42 6.09
C VAL A 31 13.15 -0.46 5.10
N SER A 32 14.15 -0.90 4.32
CA SER A 32 14.76 -0.07 3.28
C SER A 32 13.74 0.32 2.23
N THR A 33 13.02 -0.66 1.66
CA THR A 33 11.94 -0.38 0.70
C THR A 33 10.93 0.61 1.29
N LEU A 34 10.46 0.41 2.51
CA LEU A 34 9.50 1.31 3.15
C LEU A 34 10.06 2.74 3.28
N ASN A 35 11.32 2.89 3.71
CA ASN A 35 11.96 4.20 3.81
C ASN A 35 11.97 4.96 2.47
N ARG A 36 12.22 4.27 1.36
CA ARG A 36 12.24 4.85 0.01
C ARG A 36 10.91 5.46 -0.40
N PHE A 37 9.79 4.86 0.02
CA PHE A 37 8.46 5.29 -0.39
C PHE A 37 7.77 6.22 0.62
N THR A 38 8.18 6.20 1.90
CA THR A 38 7.48 6.96 2.95
C THR A 38 8.35 7.90 3.76
N SER A 39 9.67 7.97 3.51
CA SER A 39 10.63 8.85 4.22
C SER A 39 10.53 8.73 5.74
N ILE A 40 10.98 7.59 6.29
CA ILE A 40 10.82 7.29 7.72
C ILE A 40 11.99 7.85 8.53
N PRO A 41 11.75 8.46 9.70
CA PRO A 41 12.81 8.83 10.63
C PRO A 41 13.74 7.65 10.96
N GLN A 42 15.05 7.89 10.98
CA GLN A 42 16.06 6.84 11.18
C GLN A 42 15.86 6.03 12.47
N GLU A 43 15.41 6.67 13.54
CA GLU A 43 15.12 6.03 14.84
C GLU A 43 14.01 4.96 14.74
N LEU A 44 13.06 5.13 13.82
CA LEU A 44 11.99 4.18 13.57
C LEU A 44 12.45 3.01 12.69
N MET A 45 13.48 3.19 11.86
CA MET A 45 14.01 2.11 11.01
C MET A 45 14.62 0.97 11.84
N GLU A 46 15.47 1.28 12.82
CA GLU A 46 16.03 0.29 13.75
C GLU A 46 14.92 -0.41 14.56
N THR A 47 13.90 0.36 14.93
CA THR A 47 12.72 -0.15 15.62
C THR A 47 11.97 -1.14 14.74
N TYR A 48 11.62 -0.79 13.50
CA TYR A 48 10.87 -1.68 12.61
C TYR A 48 11.66 -2.92 12.20
N PHE A 49 12.99 -2.81 12.06
CA PHE A 49 13.85 -3.94 11.76
C PHE A 49 13.78 -5.06 12.82
N SER A 50 13.62 -4.69 14.10
CA SER A 50 13.64 -5.60 15.25
C SER A 50 12.25 -6.06 15.74
N LYS A 51 11.17 -5.50 15.18
CA LYS A 51 9.79 -5.65 15.66
C LYS A 51 8.96 -6.63 14.83
N SER A 52 7.77 -6.93 15.37
CA SER A 52 6.77 -7.79 14.74
C SER A 52 5.85 -6.96 13.85
N LEU A 53 5.87 -7.24 12.55
CA LEU A 53 5.08 -6.54 11.54
C LEU A 53 4.08 -7.49 10.89
N CYS A 54 2.93 -6.97 10.47
CA CYS A 54 1.92 -7.77 9.81
C CYS A 54 2.35 -8.10 8.38
N VAL A 55 1.89 -9.25 7.88
CA VAL A 55 2.24 -9.71 6.53
C VAL A 55 1.77 -8.75 5.44
N THR A 56 0.70 -7.98 5.68
CA THR A 56 0.18 -6.98 4.73
C THR A 56 1.22 -5.92 4.38
N HIS A 57 2.00 -5.43 5.36
CA HIS A 57 3.05 -4.45 5.07
C HIS A 57 4.18 -5.04 4.23
N PHE A 58 4.54 -6.30 4.46
CA PHE A 58 5.50 -6.99 3.59
C PHE A 58 4.98 -7.17 2.17
N ILE A 59 3.69 -7.44 1.99
CA ILE A 59 3.07 -7.54 0.67
C ILE A 59 3.17 -6.19 -0.06
N HIS A 60 2.77 -5.09 0.59
CA HIS A 60 2.85 -3.76 -0.01
C HIS A 60 4.29 -3.36 -0.34
N SER A 61 5.24 -3.64 0.55
CA SER A 61 6.66 -3.44 0.28
C SER A 61 7.12 -4.27 -0.92
N ALA A 62 6.75 -5.55 -1.02
CA ALA A 62 7.10 -6.38 -2.17
C ALA A 62 6.47 -5.87 -3.48
N GLN A 63 5.27 -5.32 -3.43
CA GLN A 63 4.61 -4.70 -4.59
C GLN A 63 5.36 -3.46 -5.07
N ASN A 64 5.69 -2.55 -4.16
CA ASN A 64 6.44 -1.33 -4.49
C ASN A 64 7.83 -1.67 -5.06
N LEU A 65 8.53 -2.62 -4.42
CA LEU A 65 9.83 -3.07 -4.90
C LEU A 65 9.73 -3.76 -6.26
N LEU A 66 8.70 -4.58 -6.50
CA LEU A 66 8.48 -5.20 -7.80
C LEU A 66 8.19 -4.15 -8.89
N ALA A 67 7.40 -3.12 -8.57
CA ALA A 67 7.13 -2.03 -9.49
C ALA A 67 8.43 -1.30 -9.88
N GLU A 68 9.32 -1.04 -8.92
CA GLU A 68 10.64 -0.45 -9.19
C GLU A 68 11.50 -1.33 -10.10
N VAL A 69 11.53 -2.65 -9.85
CA VAL A 69 12.26 -3.58 -10.72
C VAL A 69 11.72 -3.56 -12.15
N VAL A 70 10.40 -3.55 -12.32
CA VAL A 70 9.75 -3.49 -13.64
C VAL A 70 10.03 -2.15 -14.34
N VAL A 71 9.96 -1.03 -13.61
CA VAL A 71 10.29 0.31 -14.13
C VAL A 71 11.75 0.38 -14.60
N SER A 72 12.65 -0.31 -13.90
CA SER A 72 14.08 -0.38 -14.24
C SER A 72 14.37 -1.32 -15.42
N GLY A 73 13.36 -2.00 -15.98
CA GLY A 73 13.49 -2.88 -17.15
C GLY A 73 13.47 -4.37 -16.82
N GLY A 74 13.33 -4.74 -15.55
CA GLY A 74 13.16 -6.13 -15.12
C GLY A 74 11.86 -6.74 -15.63
N LYS A 75 11.86 -8.05 -15.89
CA LYS A 75 10.71 -8.77 -16.44
C LYS A 75 10.11 -9.73 -15.42
N ILE A 76 8.78 -9.78 -15.39
CA ILE A 76 8.03 -10.81 -14.67
C ILE A 76 7.87 -12.00 -15.62
N SER A 77 8.37 -13.16 -15.19
CA SER A 77 8.22 -14.43 -15.91
C SER A 77 7.06 -15.24 -15.33
N ARG A 78 6.56 -16.21 -16.09
CA ARG A 78 5.50 -17.14 -15.66
C ARG A 78 5.96 -18.59 -15.85
N THR A 79 5.64 -19.44 -14.89
CA THR A 79 5.89 -20.88 -15.01
C THR A 79 4.84 -21.54 -15.93
N LEU A 80 5.02 -22.83 -16.23
CA LEU A 80 4.02 -23.63 -16.95
C LEU A 80 2.68 -23.74 -16.21
N GLU A 81 2.69 -23.58 -14.89
CA GLU A 81 1.50 -23.56 -14.02
C GLU A 81 0.92 -22.15 -13.86
N ASP A 82 1.32 -21.21 -14.73
CA ASP A 82 0.93 -19.80 -14.73
C ASP A 82 1.33 -19.02 -13.45
N ALA A 83 2.28 -19.54 -12.67
CA ALA A 83 2.77 -18.85 -11.47
C ALA A 83 3.78 -17.76 -11.87
N ALA A 84 3.52 -16.51 -11.48
CA ALA A 84 4.43 -15.40 -11.71
C ALA A 84 5.67 -15.48 -10.79
N TYR A 85 6.84 -15.17 -11.37
CA TYR A 85 8.10 -15.12 -10.65
C TYR A 85 9.07 -14.12 -11.30
N ILE A 86 10.11 -13.76 -10.57
CA ILE A 86 11.23 -12.94 -11.05
C ILE A 86 12.55 -13.68 -10.88
N THR A 87 13.52 -13.41 -11.74
CA THR A 87 14.88 -13.96 -11.60
C THR A 87 15.87 -12.90 -11.13
N ALA A 88 17.02 -13.34 -10.60
CA ALA A 88 18.08 -12.41 -10.22
C ALA A 88 18.62 -11.59 -11.40
N VAL A 89 18.48 -12.08 -12.65
CA VAL A 89 18.90 -11.37 -13.86
C VAL A 89 18.01 -10.15 -14.14
N ASP A 90 16.75 -10.22 -13.71
CA ASP A 90 15.78 -9.12 -13.87
C ASP A 90 15.99 -7.99 -12.84
N ILE A 91 16.86 -8.18 -11.85
CA ILE A 91 17.14 -7.21 -10.80
C ILE A 91 18.43 -6.47 -11.17
N HIS A 92 18.32 -5.16 -11.40
CA HIS A 92 19.47 -4.33 -11.70
C HIS A 92 20.34 -4.07 -10.44
N ASP A 93 21.63 -3.81 -10.65
CA ASP A 93 22.59 -3.59 -9.56
C ASP A 93 22.30 -2.30 -8.77
N ASP A 94 21.79 -1.27 -9.43
CA ASP A 94 21.40 0.01 -8.82
C ASP A 94 20.34 -0.14 -7.72
N ILE A 95 19.35 -1.01 -7.91
CA ILE A 95 18.34 -1.34 -6.90
C ILE A 95 19.01 -1.96 -5.68
N VAL A 96 19.91 -2.92 -5.88
CA VAL A 96 20.61 -3.62 -4.78
C VAL A 96 21.56 -2.68 -4.05
N ASP A 97 22.29 -1.84 -4.78
CA ASP A 97 23.19 -0.84 -4.22
C ASP A 97 22.42 0.19 -3.41
N SER A 98 21.28 0.68 -3.92
CA SER A 98 20.41 1.60 -3.18
C SER A 98 19.85 0.98 -1.90
N LEU A 99 19.39 -0.28 -1.96
CA LEU A 99 18.89 -0.97 -0.76
C LEU A 99 20.00 -1.19 0.26
N ASN A 100 21.20 -1.60 -0.16
CA ASN A 100 22.34 -1.80 0.74
C ASN A 100 22.82 -0.48 1.37
N LEU A 101 22.79 0.63 0.62
CA LEU A 101 23.11 1.96 1.14
C LEU A 101 22.21 2.32 2.33
N GLU A 102 20.90 2.07 2.20
CA GLU A 102 19.93 2.32 3.27
C GLU A 102 20.04 1.32 4.41
N ILE A 103 20.19 0.02 4.10
CA ILE A 103 20.36 -1.02 5.12
C ILE A 103 21.57 -0.72 6.01
N GLY A 104 22.66 -0.21 5.43
CA GLY A 104 23.85 0.21 6.17
C GLY A 104 23.57 1.27 7.25
N SER A 105 22.48 2.03 7.16
CA SER A 105 22.14 3.06 8.17
C SER A 105 21.45 2.52 9.42
N PHE A 106 20.92 1.28 9.40
CA PHE A 106 20.18 0.68 10.52
C PHE A 106 20.53 -0.79 10.82
N ALA A 107 21.28 -1.46 9.95
CA ALA A 107 21.70 -2.85 10.09
C ALA A 107 23.08 -3.08 9.43
N THR A 108 24.14 -2.62 10.09
CA THR A 108 25.52 -2.66 9.56
C THR A 108 26.08 -4.08 9.37
N ASP A 109 25.51 -5.09 10.02
CA ASP A 109 25.87 -6.50 9.87
C ASP A 109 25.12 -7.21 8.73
N VAL A 110 24.24 -6.50 8.01
CA VAL A 110 23.41 -7.05 6.95
C VAL A 110 23.83 -6.46 5.61
N THR A 111 24.10 -7.35 4.66
CA THR A 111 24.25 -7.03 3.24
C THR A 111 23.39 -7.98 2.45
N ILE A 112 22.80 -7.51 1.36
CA ILE A 112 21.91 -8.30 0.51
C ILE A 112 22.48 -8.37 -0.91
N ASP A 113 22.18 -9.47 -1.60
CA ASP A 113 22.46 -9.62 -3.03
C ASP A 113 21.17 -9.68 -3.88
N LYS A 114 21.32 -9.79 -5.20
CA LYS A 114 20.18 -9.97 -6.13
C LYS A 114 19.35 -11.22 -5.81
N ASN A 115 19.97 -12.29 -5.30
CA ASN A 115 19.26 -13.51 -4.94
C ASN A 115 18.37 -13.30 -3.72
N ASP A 116 18.79 -12.49 -2.75
CA ASP A 116 17.99 -12.17 -1.57
C ASP A 116 16.76 -11.35 -1.93
N VAL A 117 16.92 -10.34 -2.80
CA VAL A 117 15.80 -9.56 -3.35
C VAL A 117 14.85 -10.45 -4.16
N CYS A 118 15.41 -11.32 -5.02
CA CYS A 118 14.65 -12.29 -5.80
C CYS A 118 13.85 -13.25 -4.90
N ARG A 119 14.46 -13.79 -3.84
CA ARG A 119 13.80 -14.68 -2.87
C ARG A 119 12.71 -13.93 -2.10
N TYR A 120 12.96 -12.68 -1.73
CA TYR A 120 11.98 -11.83 -1.06
C TYR A 120 10.74 -11.65 -1.94
N LEU A 121 10.91 -11.15 -3.17
CA LEU A 121 9.83 -10.91 -4.12
C LEU A 121 9.05 -12.21 -4.41
N ASN A 122 9.75 -13.28 -4.80
CA ASN A 122 9.12 -14.55 -5.14
C ASN A 122 8.36 -15.18 -3.97
N PHE A 123 8.79 -14.96 -2.72
CA PHE A 123 8.07 -15.45 -1.55
C PHE A 123 6.67 -14.84 -1.45
N TYR A 124 6.55 -13.52 -1.66
CA TYR A 124 5.25 -12.85 -1.60
C TYR A 124 4.46 -13.04 -2.91
N MET A 125 5.12 -13.01 -4.07
CA MET A 125 4.45 -13.25 -5.36
C MET A 125 3.80 -14.64 -5.39
N LYS A 126 4.54 -15.70 -5.04
CA LYS A 126 3.99 -17.08 -5.02
C LYS A 126 2.74 -17.21 -4.16
N LYS A 127 2.64 -16.43 -3.09
CA LYS A 127 1.57 -16.54 -2.11
C LYS A 127 0.39 -15.58 -2.37
N TYR A 128 0.65 -14.44 -3.02
CA TYR A 128 -0.32 -13.34 -3.07
C TYR A 128 -0.54 -12.75 -4.47
N PHE A 129 0.28 -13.08 -5.48
CA PHE A 129 0.19 -12.47 -6.81
C PHE A 129 -1.13 -12.78 -7.53
N GLY A 130 -1.68 -14.00 -7.35
CA GLY A 130 -2.97 -14.40 -7.91
C GLY A 130 -4.18 -14.15 -7.00
N SER A 131 -3.97 -13.65 -5.79
CA SER A 131 -5.06 -13.16 -4.93
C SER A 131 -5.34 -11.71 -5.35
N ASN A 132 -6.60 -11.29 -5.45
CA ASN A 132 -7.11 -10.01 -5.99
C ASN A 132 -6.52 -8.68 -5.42
N GLY A 133 -5.36 -8.69 -4.74
CA GLY A 133 -4.71 -7.53 -4.16
C GLY A 133 -3.34 -7.17 -4.75
N TRP A 134 -2.89 -7.77 -5.86
CA TRP A 134 -1.59 -7.46 -6.51
C TRP A 134 -1.77 -6.79 -7.88
N THR A 135 -1.73 -5.46 -7.93
CA THR A 135 -1.73 -4.68 -9.17
C THR A 135 -0.30 -4.24 -9.50
N VAL A 136 0.41 -5.04 -10.30
CA VAL A 136 1.61 -4.50 -10.98
C VAL A 136 1.10 -3.68 -12.16
N PRO A 137 1.66 -2.49 -12.44
CA PRO A 137 1.35 -1.76 -13.67
C PRO A 137 1.67 -2.64 -14.89
N HIS A 138 0.63 -3.22 -15.50
CA HIS A 138 0.74 -3.82 -16.82
C HIS A 138 0.80 -2.69 -17.83
N LYS A 139 1.80 -2.72 -18.74
CA LYS A 139 1.97 -1.68 -19.77
C LYS A 139 0.91 -1.72 -20.87
N ASP A 140 0.08 -2.75 -20.90
CA ASP A 140 -0.96 -2.92 -21.91
C ASP A 140 -2.17 -3.57 -21.23
N ASP A 141 -3.30 -2.86 -21.13
CA ASP A 141 -4.66 -3.42 -21.11
C ASP A 141 -5.69 -2.27 -21.11
N GLN A 142 -5.92 -1.71 -22.29
CA GLN A 142 -7.23 -1.16 -22.62
C GLN A 142 -8.10 -2.34 -23.09
N GLN A 143 -9.28 -2.48 -22.47
CA GLN A 143 -10.56 -2.94 -23.03
C GLN A 143 -11.26 -4.08 -22.25
N GLN A 144 -12.43 -3.67 -21.73
CA GLN A 144 -13.73 -4.38 -21.62
C GLN A 144 -14.12 -5.05 -20.29
N GLN A 145 -15.03 -4.35 -19.58
CA GLN A 145 -16.14 -4.92 -18.79
C GLN A 145 -17.13 -5.68 -19.70
N PRO A 146 -18.00 -6.53 -19.13
CA PRO A 146 -19.37 -6.06 -18.85
C PRO A 146 -19.96 -6.47 -17.49
N GLU A 147 -20.99 -5.71 -17.13
CA GLU A 147 -21.84 -5.65 -15.93
C GLU A 147 -22.76 -6.88 -15.71
N HIS A 148 -23.21 -7.11 -14.46
CA HIS A 148 -24.65 -7.32 -14.16
C HIS A 148 -25.02 -7.22 -12.66
N THR A 149 -26.26 -6.75 -12.45
CA THR A 149 -26.93 -6.14 -11.28
C THR A 149 -27.77 -7.10 -10.39
N GLN A 150 -28.17 -6.58 -9.21
CA GLN A 150 -29.38 -6.81 -8.35
C GLN A 150 -29.15 -7.51 -6.98
N GLU A 151 -29.33 -6.81 -5.83
CA GLU A 151 -30.58 -6.56 -5.02
C GLU A 151 -31.14 -7.86 -4.39
N GLU A 152 -31.52 -8.04 -3.12
CA GLU A 152 -32.08 -7.24 -2.01
C GLU A 152 -32.04 -8.10 -0.70
N GLY A 153 -32.29 -7.53 0.50
CA GLY A 153 -32.94 -8.29 1.59
C GLY A 153 -32.42 -8.16 3.03
N SER A 154 -33.09 -7.29 3.79
CA SER A 154 -33.04 -6.93 5.22
C SER A 154 -33.02 -8.06 6.29
N ALA A 155 -32.44 -7.78 7.47
CA ALA A 155 -33.13 -7.92 8.79
C ALA A 155 -32.28 -7.42 9.98
N SER A 156 -32.95 -6.71 10.88
CA SER A 156 -32.51 -5.99 12.08
C SER A 156 -32.06 -6.88 13.26
N LEU A 157 -30.97 -6.51 13.94
CA LEU A 157 -30.72 -6.82 15.36
C LEU A 157 -30.08 -5.61 16.07
N LYS A 158 -30.67 -5.24 17.21
CA LYS A 158 -30.31 -4.10 18.07
C LYS A 158 -29.09 -4.39 18.95
N SER A 159 -28.55 -3.27 19.45
CA SER A 159 -27.78 -3.04 20.69
C SER A 159 -26.25 -3.20 20.63
N GLU A 160 -25.51 -2.10 20.74
CA GLU A 160 -24.93 -1.59 22.00
C GLU A 160 -24.05 -0.37 21.69
N SER A 161 -24.13 0.65 22.55
CA SER A 161 -23.50 1.97 22.41
C SER A 161 -22.00 1.87 22.15
N THR A 162 -21.63 2.08 20.89
CA THR A 162 -20.28 2.39 20.43
C THR A 162 -20.33 3.84 20.00
N GLU A 163 -19.36 4.67 20.39
CA GLU A 163 -19.27 6.07 19.93
C GLU A 163 -19.41 6.09 18.40
N GLU A 164 -20.55 6.60 17.90
CA GLU A 164 -20.87 6.65 16.48
C GLU A 164 -19.83 7.53 15.79
N MET A 165 -18.91 6.90 15.06
CA MET A 165 -18.06 7.59 14.11
C MET A 165 -18.98 8.19 13.04
N GLU A 166 -19.08 9.51 13.00
CA GLU A 166 -19.90 10.24 12.05
C GLU A 166 -19.42 9.91 10.62
N LEU A 167 -20.16 9.06 9.91
CA LEU A 167 -19.84 8.72 8.52
C LEU A 167 -20.07 9.94 7.62
N LEU A 168 -19.19 10.13 6.64
CA LEU A 168 -19.43 11.12 5.58
C LEU A 168 -20.56 10.63 4.67
N GLU A 169 -21.34 11.56 4.14
CA GLU A 169 -22.25 11.27 3.03
C GLU A 169 -21.46 10.77 1.81
N GLU A 170 -22.11 9.94 1.00
CA GLU A 170 -21.52 9.43 -0.22
C GLU A 170 -21.22 10.57 -1.21
N THR A 171 -20.19 10.34 -2.02
CA THR A 171 -19.86 11.25 -3.13
C THR A 171 -20.95 11.15 -4.18
N ASP A 172 -21.41 12.30 -4.70
CA ASP A 172 -22.31 12.33 -5.84
C ASP A 172 -21.65 11.61 -7.05
N PRO A 173 -22.25 10.52 -7.57
CA PRO A 173 -21.68 9.78 -8.69
C PRO A 173 -21.42 10.62 -9.94
N PHE A 174 -22.14 11.73 -10.13
CA PHE A 174 -21.89 12.63 -11.25
C PHE A 174 -20.53 13.32 -11.15
N LEU A 175 -20.10 13.69 -9.93
CA LEU A 175 -18.80 14.33 -9.71
C LEU A 175 -17.63 13.40 -10.05
N LEU A 176 -17.81 12.09 -9.97
CA LEU A 176 -16.77 11.12 -10.33
C LEU A 176 -16.46 11.08 -11.84
N ASN A 177 -17.38 11.60 -12.66
CA ASN A 177 -17.23 11.66 -14.12
C ASN A 177 -16.88 13.07 -14.62
N GLU A 178 -16.71 14.03 -13.72
CA GLU A 178 -16.41 15.43 -14.05
C GLU A 178 -14.91 15.73 -14.03
N TYR A 179 -14.51 16.73 -14.83
CA TYR A 179 -13.13 17.21 -14.88
C TYR A 179 -12.96 18.42 -13.96
N PHE A 180 -12.04 18.31 -13.00
CA PHE A 180 -11.73 19.42 -12.09
C PHE A 180 -10.37 20.06 -12.40
N VAL A 181 -10.36 21.39 -12.43
CA VAL A 181 -9.12 22.16 -12.50
C VAL A 181 -8.59 22.37 -11.08
N VAL A 182 -7.39 21.85 -10.82
CA VAL A 182 -6.70 21.94 -9.53
C VAL A 182 -5.32 22.59 -9.70
N GLN A 183 -4.83 23.25 -8.66
CA GLN A 183 -3.45 23.73 -8.63
C GLN A 183 -2.48 22.55 -8.55
N GLY A 184 -1.39 22.61 -9.32
CA GLY A 184 -0.43 21.49 -9.41
C GLY A 184 0.17 21.07 -8.06
N LYS A 185 0.45 22.03 -7.17
CA LYS A 185 0.91 21.75 -5.80
C LYS A 185 -0.15 21.01 -4.97
N LYS A 186 -1.42 21.40 -5.09
CA LYS A 186 -2.54 20.73 -4.42
C LYS A 186 -2.76 19.31 -4.92
N LEU A 187 -2.56 19.07 -6.22
CA LEU A 187 -2.60 17.73 -6.78
C LEU A 187 -1.53 16.81 -6.17
N LEU A 188 -0.31 17.33 -5.95
CA LEU A 188 0.73 16.58 -5.24
C LEU A 188 0.33 16.29 -3.80
N GLU A 189 -0.22 17.27 -3.07
CA GLU A 189 -0.76 17.05 -1.71
C GLU A 189 -1.80 15.91 -1.69
N LEU A 190 -2.67 15.85 -2.70
CA LEU A 190 -3.68 14.80 -2.81
C LEU A 190 -3.07 13.41 -2.98
N PHE A 191 -1.98 13.26 -3.72
CA PHE A 191 -1.24 11.98 -3.83
C PHE A 191 -0.61 11.53 -2.50
N HIS A 192 -0.29 12.46 -1.59
CA HIS A 192 0.21 12.10 -0.26
C HIS A 192 -0.93 11.70 0.69
N ILE A 193 -2.15 12.16 0.43
CA ILE A 193 -3.34 11.91 1.25
C ILE A 193 -4.06 10.62 0.84
N THR A 194 -4.02 10.28 -0.45
CA THR A 194 -4.74 9.13 -1.00
C THR A 194 -4.06 7.80 -0.68
N ARG A 195 -4.86 6.80 -0.29
CA ARG A 195 -4.44 5.39 -0.23
C ARG A 195 -4.40 4.80 -1.64
N CYS A 196 -3.99 3.53 -1.80
CA CYS A 196 -3.68 2.89 -3.08
C CYS A 196 -4.82 2.84 -4.13
N GLY A 197 -6.01 3.38 -3.84
CA GLY A 197 -7.16 3.36 -4.76
C GLY A 197 -7.71 1.95 -5.00
N CYS A 198 -7.34 0.99 -4.15
CA CYS A 198 -7.73 -0.40 -4.29
C CYS A 198 -9.21 -0.58 -3.92
N THR A 199 -9.95 -1.47 -4.58
CA THR A 199 -11.38 -1.74 -4.30
C THR A 199 -11.64 -2.23 -2.86
N SER A 200 -10.62 -2.69 -2.14
CA SER A 200 -10.69 -3.01 -0.71
C SER A 200 -10.61 -1.78 0.22
N ASP A 201 -10.25 -0.61 -0.31
CA ASP A 201 -10.30 0.69 0.36
C ASP A 201 -11.64 1.42 0.10
N SER A 202 -12.65 0.74 -0.45
CA SER A 202 -14.02 1.25 -0.51
C SER A 202 -14.65 1.24 0.90
N GLU A 203 -14.07 2.00 1.82
CA GLU A 203 -14.71 2.33 3.09
C GLU A 203 -15.73 3.44 2.77
N ALA A 204 -16.90 3.03 2.29
CA ALA A 204 -18.03 3.93 2.10
C ALA A 204 -18.22 4.77 3.38
N GLY A 205 -18.29 6.08 3.22
CA GLY A 205 -18.39 7.04 4.32
C GLY A 205 -17.08 7.53 4.95
N VAL A 206 -15.90 7.16 4.40
CA VAL A 206 -14.59 7.68 4.87
C VAL A 206 -14.06 8.83 4.03
N VAL A 207 -14.51 8.95 2.78
CA VAL A 207 -14.11 10.02 1.85
C VAL A 207 -15.33 10.54 1.10
N ARG A 208 -15.41 11.85 0.94
CA ARG A 208 -16.45 12.55 0.18
C ARG A 208 -15.83 13.63 -0.71
N LEU A 209 -16.09 13.56 -2.01
CA LEU A 209 -15.82 14.64 -2.95
C LEU A 209 -17.07 15.53 -3.05
N THR A 210 -16.88 16.84 -2.89
CA THR A 210 -17.85 17.88 -3.13
C THR A 210 -17.29 18.90 -4.12
N TYR A 211 -18.18 19.69 -4.72
CA TYR A 211 -17.82 20.81 -5.57
C TYR A 211 -18.38 22.10 -4.97
N GLU A 212 -17.50 22.88 -4.36
CA GLU A 212 -17.83 24.12 -3.66
C GLU A 212 -17.19 25.28 -4.43
N GLU A 213 -17.97 26.32 -4.76
CA GLU A 213 -17.45 27.59 -5.32
C GLU A 213 -16.49 27.45 -6.51
N SER A 214 -16.75 26.50 -7.42
CA SER A 214 -15.88 26.18 -8.57
C SER A 214 -14.52 25.55 -8.22
N MET A 215 -14.48 24.84 -7.10
CA MET A 215 -13.32 24.12 -6.60
C MET A 215 -13.71 22.72 -6.12
N PRO A 216 -12.95 21.67 -6.50
CA PRO A 216 -13.14 20.36 -5.89
C PRO A 216 -12.65 20.39 -4.44
N VAL A 217 -13.46 19.87 -3.53
CA VAL A 217 -13.15 19.73 -2.11
C VAL A 217 -13.28 18.26 -1.73
N ILE A 218 -12.27 17.74 -1.05
CA ILE A 218 -12.28 16.35 -0.57
C ILE A 218 -12.29 16.39 0.95
N THR A 219 -13.38 15.91 1.53
CA THR A 219 -13.49 15.66 2.97
C THR A 219 -13.15 14.19 3.22
N TYR A 220 -12.29 13.91 4.20
CA TYR A 220 -11.87 12.54 4.49
C TYR A 220 -11.51 12.36 5.96
N PHE A 221 -11.58 11.13 6.46
CA PHE A 221 -11.02 10.78 7.76
C PHE A 221 -9.59 10.26 7.64
N THR A 222 -8.70 10.68 8.54
CA THR A 222 -7.33 10.14 8.60
C THR A 222 -7.32 8.68 9.04
N ALA A 223 -6.30 7.94 8.61
CA ALA A 223 -6.04 6.59 9.11
C ALA A 223 -5.51 6.64 10.55
N GLY A 224 -5.98 5.78 11.45
CA GLY A 224 -5.40 5.63 12.79
C GLY A 224 -6.43 5.28 13.87
N MET A 225 -5.96 5.19 15.12
CA MET A 225 -6.84 4.96 16.29
C MET A 225 -7.72 6.16 16.65
N PHE A 226 -7.36 7.34 16.16
CA PHE A 226 -8.10 8.59 16.34
C PHE A 226 -8.27 9.24 14.96
N PRO A 227 -9.26 8.78 14.17
CA PRO A 227 -9.51 9.35 12.85
C PRO A 227 -9.94 10.80 13.01
N GLU A 228 -9.24 11.69 12.34
CA GLU A 228 -9.56 13.12 12.27
C GLU A 228 -10.23 13.41 10.95
N LYS A 229 -11.35 14.14 10.99
CA LYS A 229 -11.96 14.70 9.79
C LYS A 229 -11.06 15.80 9.25
N ARG A 230 -10.60 15.65 8.02
CA ARG A 230 -9.78 16.62 7.29
C ARG A 230 -10.46 17.02 6.00
N ARG A 231 -10.04 18.18 5.50
CA ARG A 231 -10.54 18.81 4.28
C ARG A 231 -9.33 19.16 3.41
N TRP A 232 -9.39 18.76 2.15
CA TRP A 232 -8.45 19.13 1.11
C TRP A 232 -9.18 19.96 0.06
N GLU A 233 -8.50 20.94 -0.49
CA GLU A 233 -9.05 21.91 -1.44
C GLU A 233 -8.17 21.98 -2.68
N GLY A 234 -8.80 21.96 -3.85
CA GLY A 234 -8.11 21.93 -5.13
C GLY A 234 -7.32 23.19 -5.48
N LYS A 235 -7.50 24.30 -4.73
CA LYS A 235 -6.82 25.58 -4.92
C LYS A 235 -6.56 26.20 -3.54
N GLU A 236 -5.55 27.07 -3.44
CA GLU A 236 -5.37 27.94 -2.27
C GLU A 236 -6.36 29.10 -2.30
N ASP A 237 -6.85 29.54 -1.13
CA ASP A 237 -7.63 30.77 -0.97
C ASP A 237 -6.79 31.97 -1.44
N THR A 238 -7.23 32.62 -2.53
CA THR A 238 -6.62 33.86 -3.06
C THR A 238 -7.30 35.10 -2.54
#